data_AF-A0A2W4RCC3-F1
#
_entry.id   AF-A0A2W4RCC3-F1
#
_cell.length_a   1.000
_cell.length_b   1.000
_cell.length_c   1.000
_cell.angle_alpha   90.00
_cell.angle_beta   90.00
_cell.angle_gamma   90.00
#
_symmetry.space_group_name_H-M   'P 1'
#
loop_
_entity.id
_entity.type
_entity.pdbx_description
1 polymer ?
#
loop_
_entity_poly.entity_id
_entity_poly.type
_entity_poly.pdbx_seq_one_letter_code
_entity_poly.pdbx_strand_id
1 'polypeptide(L)'
;MSDWIDVESGLPEAHEVVDVWITLHGGRATRLRGYRLFCDGEAAPLWLNALTDEPFPEGWRVTRWRRAEDTGNASLARSMPTQSALRKIA
;
A
#
# COMPACT_ATOMS: atom_id res chain seq x y z
N MET A 1 2.46 6.68 19.41
CA MET A 1 3.60 7.36 18.78
C MET A 1 3.68 6.78 17.38
N SER A 2 3.76 7.60 16.32
CA SER A 2 3.51 7.13 14.95
C SER A 2 4.54 6.09 14.51
N ASP A 3 4.07 4.87 14.20
CA ASP A 3 4.82 3.66 13.81
C ASP A 3 5.50 3.75 12.43
N TRP A 4 6.12 4.88 12.11
CA TRP A 4 6.87 5.03 10.86
C TRP A 4 8.27 4.43 11.00
N ILE A 5 8.65 3.61 10.03
CA ILE A 5 9.95 2.96 9.91
C ILE A 5 10.71 3.65 8.79
N ASP A 6 11.92 4.13 9.07
CA ASP A 6 12.83 4.66 8.05
C ASP A 6 13.26 3.54 7.10
N VAL A 7 13.27 3.81 5.79
CA VAL A 7 13.64 2.84 4.74
C VAL A 7 15.05 2.27 4.96
N GLU A 8 15.95 3.07 5.54
CA GLU A 8 17.32 2.67 5.88
C GLU A 8 17.38 1.69 7.06
N SER A 9 16.34 1.67 7.91
CA SER A 9 16.25 0.77 9.07
C SER A 9 15.56 -0.55 8.74
N GLY A 10 14.76 -0.59 7.68
CA GLY A 10 14.07 -1.81 7.24
C GLY A 10 13.09 -1.55 6.11
N LEU A 11 12.79 -2.61 5.37
CA LEU A 11 11.82 -2.62 4.29
C LEU A 11 10.61 -3.48 4.67
N PRO A 12 9.40 -3.17 4.19
CA PRO A 12 8.23 -4.03 4.38
C PRO A 12 8.41 -5.37 3.64
N GLU A 13 7.45 -6.29 3.70
CA GLU A 13 7.46 -7.45 2.81
C GLU A 13 7.21 -7.01 1.35
N ALA A 14 7.69 -7.79 0.38
CA ALA A 14 7.40 -7.51 -1.02
C ALA A 14 5.88 -7.66 -1.27
N HIS A 15 5.30 -6.77 -2.06
CA HIS A 15 3.85 -6.68 -2.30
C HIS A 15 2.98 -6.35 -1.07
N GLU A 16 3.56 -6.09 0.10
CA GLU A 16 2.80 -5.57 1.24
C GLU A 16 2.37 -4.12 0.96
N VAL A 17 1.05 -3.86 1.01
CA VAL A 17 0.52 -2.51 0.85
C VAL A 17 0.74 -1.73 2.14
N VAL A 18 1.49 -0.63 2.02
CA VAL A 18 1.91 0.22 3.13
C VAL A 18 1.58 1.67 2.85
N ASP A 19 1.42 2.47 3.91
CA ASP A 19 1.48 3.92 3.78
C ASP A 19 2.97 4.30 3.65
N VAL A 20 3.31 5.10 2.65
CA VAL A 20 4.65 5.61 2.41
C VAL A 20 4.71 7.11 2.57
N TRP A 21 5.82 7.59 3.12
CA TRP A 21 6.19 9.00 3.17
C TRP A 21 7.15 9.29 2.03
N ILE A 22 6.76 10.18 1.12
CA ILE A 22 7.47 10.48 -0.11
C ILE A 22 7.99 11.91 -0.04
N THR A 23 9.29 12.07 -0.20
CA THR A 23 9.92 13.37 -0.42
C THR A 23 9.98 13.67 -1.91
N LEU A 24 9.49 14.84 -2.30
CA LEU A 24 9.47 15.37 -3.65
C LEU A 24 10.70 16.25 -3.90
N HIS A 25 11.07 16.42 -5.16
CA HIS A 25 12.10 17.39 -5.53
C HIS A 25 11.64 18.81 -5.15
N GLY A 26 12.44 19.52 -4.34
CA GLY A 26 12.04 20.79 -3.72
C GLY A 26 11.64 20.70 -2.23
N GLY A 27 11.84 19.55 -1.59
CA GLY A 27 11.75 19.40 -0.13
C GLY A 27 10.33 19.29 0.44
N ARG A 28 9.30 19.25 -0.43
CA ARG A 28 7.93 18.93 -0.01
C ARG A 28 7.81 17.44 0.24
N ALA A 29 7.05 17.05 1.25
CA ALA A 29 6.74 15.65 1.50
C ALA A 29 5.24 15.40 1.43
N THR A 30 4.86 14.20 0.96
CA THR A 30 3.46 13.75 0.87
C THR A 30 3.34 12.31 1.31
N ARG A 31 2.10 11.86 1.56
CA ARG A 31 1.77 10.48 1.93
C ARG A 31 0.96 9.83 0.82
N LEU A 32 1.32 8.61 0.45
CA LEU A 32 0.55 7.77 -0.46
C LEU A 32 0.53 6.31 0.03
N ARG A 33 -0.30 5.49 -0.59
CA ARG A 33 -0.19 4.03 -0.45
C ARG A 33 0.70 3.50 -1.56
N GLY A 34 1.60 2.61 -1.19
CA GLY A 34 2.48 1.94 -2.13
C GLY A 34 2.82 0.54 -1.66
N TYR A 35 3.49 -0.20 -2.52
CA TYR A 35 4.12 -1.46 -2.17
C TYR A 35 5.44 -1.55 -2.90
N ARG A 36 6.34 -2.39 -2.39
CA ARG A 36 7.62 -2.63 -3.07
C ARG A 36 7.55 -3.90 -3.91
N LEU A 37 8.25 -3.87 -5.03
CA LEU A 37 8.62 -5.07 -5.78
C LEU A 37 10.01 -5.52 -5.35
N PHE A 38 10.21 -6.84 -5.38
CA PHE A 38 11.54 -7.42 -5.35
C PHE A 38 12.01 -7.60 -6.79
N CYS A 39 13.09 -6.96 -7.16
CA CYS A 39 13.73 -7.14 -8.46
C CYS A 39 15.07 -7.84 -8.22
N ASP A 40 15.19 -9.07 -8.70
CA ASP A 40 16.44 -9.82 -8.62
C ASP A 40 17.57 -9.04 -9.29
N GLY A 41 18.63 -8.76 -8.53
CA GLY A 41 19.83 -8.07 -9.04
C GLY A 41 19.79 -6.53 -8.98
N GLU A 42 18.70 -5.92 -8.51
CA GLU A 42 18.64 -4.47 -8.28
C GLU A 42 19.14 -4.11 -6.89
N ALA A 43 19.97 -3.07 -6.80
CA ALA A 43 20.53 -2.60 -5.53
C ALA A 43 19.50 -1.85 -4.66
N ALA A 44 18.40 -1.39 -5.26
CA ALA A 44 17.36 -0.63 -4.58
C ALA A 44 15.96 -1.24 -4.84
N PRO A 45 15.06 -1.24 -3.84
CA PRO A 45 13.70 -1.70 -4.02
C PRO A 45 12.93 -0.75 -4.95
N LEU A 46 12.22 -1.32 -5.93
CA LEU A 46 11.29 -0.59 -6.77
C LEU A 46 9.98 -0.37 -6.01
N TRP A 47 9.56 0.89 -5.89
CA TRP A 47 8.32 1.26 -5.23
C TRP A 47 7.23 1.62 -6.24
N LEU A 48 6.06 1.00 -6.07
CA LEU A 48 4.89 1.24 -6.91
C LEU A 48 3.78 1.94 -6.11
N ASN A 49 2.99 2.74 -6.79
CA ASN A 49 1.76 3.30 -6.27
C ASN A 49 0.68 2.19 -6.21
N ALA A 50 0.10 1.97 -5.02
CA ALA A 50 -0.90 0.92 -4.83
C ALA A 50 -2.24 1.16 -5.55
N LEU A 51 -2.49 2.38 -6.04
CA LEU A 51 -3.71 2.72 -6.79
C LEU A 51 -3.57 2.55 -8.31
N THR A 52 -2.36 2.77 -8.84
CA THR A 52 -2.13 2.77 -10.29
C THR A 52 -1.25 1.62 -10.77
N ASP A 53 -0.61 0.90 -9.84
CA ASP A 53 0.42 -0.12 -10.12
C ASP A 53 1.62 0.41 -10.92
N GLU A 54 1.79 1.74 -10.98
CA GLU A 54 2.89 2.40 -11.68
C GLU A 54 4.02 2.77 -10.70
N PRO A 55 5.28 2.79 -11.16
CA PRO A 55 6.40 3.30 -10.38
C PRO A 55 6.18 4.74 -9.93
N PHE A 56 6.71 5.09 -8.75
CA PHE A 56 6.71 6.49 -8.36
C PHE A 56 7.51 7.34 -9.37
N PRO A 57 7.02 8.56 -9.71
CA PRO A 57 7.68 9.42 -10.67
C PRO A 57 9.14 9.73 -10.32
N GLU A 58 9.92 10.10 -11.33
CA GLU A 58 11.30 10.52 -11.10
C GLU A 58 11.38 11.69 -10.11
N GLY A 59 12.38 11.65 -9.22
CA GLY A 59 12.57 12.64 -8.16
C GLY A 59 11.69 12.41 -6.92
N TRP A 60 10.80 11.43 -6.94
CA TRP A 60 10.08 10.99 -5.75
C TRP A 60 10.92 9.95 -5.01
N ARG A 61 11.06 10.13 -3.69
CA ARG A 61 11.87 9.27 -2.84
C ARG A 61 11.07 8.86 -1.63
N VAL A 62 10.83 7.56 -1.48
CA VAL A 62 10.25 7.00 -0.27
C VAL A 62 11.31 7.04 0.83
N THR A 63 11.01 7.74 1.93
CA THR A 63 11.94 7.86 3.06
C THR A 63 11.48 7.06 4.27
N ARG A 64 10.17 6.91 4.45
CA ARG A 64 9.55 6.18 5.55
C ARG A 64 8.36 5.38 5.08
N TRP A 65 8.04 4.32 5.79
CA TRP A 65 6.83 3.54 5.57
C TRP A 65 6.20 3.13 6.91
N ARG A 66 4.93 2.75 6.87
CA ARG A 66 4.25 2.07 7.97
C ARG A 66 3.21 1.11 7.39
N ARG A 67 2.84 0.07 8.13
CA ARG A 67 1.73 -0.79 7.71
C ARG A 67 0.49 0.07 7.44
N ALA A 68 -0.12 -0.13 6.27
CA ALA A 68 -1.38 0.51 5.99
C ALA A 68 -2.37 -0.02 7.03
N GLU A 69 -2.96 0.89 7.82
CA GLU A 69 -4.07 0.51 8.66
C GLU A 69 -5.16 0.00 7.70
N ASP A 70 -5.64 -1.22 7.95
CA ASP A 70 -6.87 -1.73 7.37
C ASP A 70 -7.98 -0.79 7.88
N THR A 71 -8.10 0.37 7.23
CA THR A 71 -9.25 1.25 7.33
C THR A 71 -10.36 0.43 6.72
N GLY A 72 -10.96 -0.43 7.55
CA GLY A 72 -11.86 -1.49 7.13
C GLY A 72 -12.81 -0.95 6.09
N ASN A 73 -12.53 -1.26 4.83
CA ASN A 73 -13.49 -1.07 3.77
C ASN A 73 -14.47 -2.25 3.82
N ALA A 74 -15.07 -2.44 5.00
CA ALA A 74 -16.17 -3.36 5.24
C ALA A 74 -17.44 -2.92 4.49
N SER A 75 -17.41 -1.79 3.77
CA SER A 75 -18.50 -1.30 2.93
C SER A 75 -18.42 -1.70 1.46
N LEU A 76 -17.32 -2.28 0.97
CA LEU A 76 -17.25 -2.81 -0.41
C LEU A 76 -17.35 -4.34 -0.51
N ALA A 77 -17.38 -5.06 0.62
CA ALA A 77 -17.66 -6.50 0.67
C ALA A 77 -19.16 -6.86 0.79
N ARG A 78 -20.08 -5.87 0.75
CA ARG A 78 -21.54 -6.10 0.86
C ARG A 78 -22.28 -6.31 -0.47
N SER A 79 -21.56 -6.49 -1.57
CA SER A 79 -22.16 -6.91 -2.85
C SER A 79 -21.92 -8.39 -3.14
N MET A 80 -22.03 -9.24 -2.11
CA MET A 80 -22.43 -10.62 -2.36
C MET A 80 -23.93 -10.73 -2.08
N PRO A 81 -24.78 -11.08 -3.05
CA PRO A 81 -26.12 -11.54 -2.72
C PRO A 81 -25.95 -12.80 -1.86
N THR A 82 -26.18 -12.65 -0.56
CA THR A 82 -26.33 -13.78 0.35
C THR A 82 -27.63 -14.47 -0.03
N GLN A 83 -27.60 -15.36 -1.01
CA GLN A 83 -28.74 -16.21 -1.33
C GLN A 83 -28.81 -17.33 -0.27
N SER A 84 -29.18 -16.95 0.95
CA SER A 84 -29.68 -17.91 1.93
C SER A 84 -31.20 -17.97 1.84
N ALA A 85 -31.66 -19.21 1.62
CA ALA A 85 -32.93 -19.75 2.05
C ALA A 85 -34.21 -19.17 1.43
N LEU A 86 -34.80 -19.93 0.51
CA LEU A 86 -36.24 -20.16 0.54
C LEU A 86 -36.50 -21.63 0.89
N ARG A 87 -36.99 -21.84 2.12
CA ARG A 87 -37.66 -23.07 2.53
C ARG A 87 -38.98 -23.21 1.74
N LYS A 88 -39.13 -24.36 1.09
CA LYS A 88 -40.31 -25.25 1.07
C LYS A 88 -41.68 -24.66 1.51
N ILE A 89 -42.56 -24.37 0.54
CA ILE A 89 -44.03 -24.63 0.47
C ILE A 89 -44.34 -24.58 -1.05
N ALA A 90 -45.00 -25.50 -1.77
CA ALA A 90 -46.07 -26.47 -1.51
C ALA A 90 -45.81 -27.81 -2.22
#